data_AF-A0A4Y2W3K3-F1
#
_entry.id   AF-A0A4Y2W3K3-F1
#
_cell.length_a   1.000
_cell.length_b   1.000
_cell.length_c   1.000
_cell.angle_alpha   90.00
_cell.angle_beta   90.00
_cell.angle_gamma   90.00
#
_symmetry.space_group_name_H-M   'P 1'
#
loop_
_entity.id
_entity.type
_entity.pdbx_description
1 polymer ?
#
loop_
_entity_poly.entity_id
_entity_poly.type
_entity_poly.pdbx_seq_one_letter_code
_entity_poly.pdbx_strand_id
1 'polypeptide(L)'
;MPLLDFNVGSDLYNSDHFPIIVSYADSGGAIQYPPRYLFQRADWGSFMQLADITESMVSTADITEAVQNVVDCLRNAADNTIIKCSPRLRKFRRPRWNEACRDSRREEKRLWNIFRRYPTTENHVAFKRAKALARRIRRRSQRDSWINFVSSITSSTSSKQLWKRVKAANGIYHEFSIPVLNTGNVTHSDPLEITNTLGHAFAQVSATDSYSPDFVAIKNR
;
A
#
# COMPACT_ATOMS: atom_id res chain seq x y z
N MET A 1 16.88 25.53 14.10
CA MET A 1 17.90 24.46 14.05
C MET A 1 17.15 23.15 13.85
N PRO A 2 17.32 22.42 12.73
CA PRO A 2 16.62 21.15 12.57
C PRO A 2 17.18 20.15 13.59
N LEU A 3 16.32 19.62 14.44
CA LEU A 3 16.69 18.63 15.46
C LEU A 3 16.95 17.30 14.73
N LEU A 4 18.19 16.82 14.75
CA LEU A 4 18.57 15.52 14.19
C LEU A 4 18.69 14.52 15.33
N ASP A 5 18.02 13.38 15.20
CA ASP A 5 18.20 12.23 16.08
C ASP A 5 19.16 11.24 15.45
N PHE A 6 19.97 10.57 16.28
CA PHE A 6 20.82 9.48 15.83
C PHE A 6 20.66 8.24 16.71
N ASN A 7 20.79 7.06 16.09
CA ASN A 7 20.82 5.78 16.79
C ASN A 7 21.73 4.78 16.05
N VAL A 8 22.33 3.86 16.79
CA VAL A 8 23.13 2.76 16.25
C VAL A 8 22.20 1.59 15.88
N GLY A 9 22.25 1.17 14.62
CA GLY A 9 21.50 0.03 14.14
C GLY A 9 21.91 -1.27 14.84
N SER A 10 20.96 -2.19 15.02
CA SER A 10 21.20 -3.49 15.69
C SER A 10 21.54 -4.65 14.73
N ASP A 11 21.61 -4.34 13.43
CA ASP A 11 21.93 -5.28 12.36
C ASP A 11 23.18 -4.78 11.64
N LEU A 12 24.11 -5.69 11.35
CA LEU A 12 25.38 -5.41 10.69
C LEU A 12 25.24 -5.19 9.18
N TYR A 13 24.13 -5.61 8.56
CA TYR A 13 23.91 -5.50 7.10
C TYR A 13 25.03 -6.06 6.21
N ASN A 14 25.81 -7.03 6.71
CA ASN A 14 27.02 -7.60 6.09
C ASN A 14 28.27 -6.72 6.13
N SER A 15 28.26 -5.63 6.89
CA SER A 15 29.45 -4.90 7.31
C SER A 15 30.05 -5.53 8.58
N ASP A 16 31.26 -5.12 8.92
CA ASP A 16 31.92 -5.30 10.21
C ASP A 16 31.56 -4.19 11.22
N HIS A 17 30.88 -3.14 10.77
CA HIS A 17 30.41 -2.04 11.59
C HIS A 17 28.88 -1.94 11.63
N PHE A 18 28.33 -1.54 12.78
CA PHE A 18 26.92 -1.19 12.87
C PHE A 18 26.66 0.16 12.19
N PRO A 19 25.56 0.30 11.44
CA PRO A 19 25.25 1.57 10.81
C PRO A 19 24.81 2.58 11.86
N ILE A 20 25.26 3.82 11.72
CA ILE A 20 24.67 4.97 12.41
C ILE A 20 23.50 5.45 11.55
N ILE A 21 22.30 5.46 12.13
CA ILE A 21 21.08 5.94 11.49
C ILE A 21 20.83 7.34 12.00
N VAL A 22 20.83 8.31 11.08
CA VAL A 22 20.48 9.71 11.37
C VAL A 22 19.10 9.98 10.78
N SER A 23 18.20 10.52 11.59
CA SER A 23 16.85 10.91 11.20
C SER A 23 16.59 12.36 11.54
N TYR A 24 15.79 13.03 10.73
CA TYR A 24 15.17 14.29 11.12
C TYR A 24 14.14 14.01 12.21
N ALA A 25 14.23 14.69 13.35
CA ALA A 25 13.21 14.62 14.40
C ALA A 25 11.86 15.14 13.90
N ASP A 26 11.90 16.01 12.88
CA ASP A 26 10.75 16.62 12.23
C ASP A 26 10.49 16.02 10.84
N SER A 27 10.74 14.71 10.66
CA SER A 27 10.30 14.04 9.44
C SER A 27 8.78 14.09 9.41
N GLY A 28 8.23 15.03 8.64
CA GLY A 28 6.79 15.13 8.36
C GLY A 28 6.22 13.73 8.13
N GLY A 29 5.13 13.43 8.84
CA GLY A 29 4.58 12.08 8.94
C GLY A 29 4.49 11.43 7.56
N ALA A 30 5.03 10.20 7.44
CA ALA A 30 4.84 9.41 6.23
C ALA A 30 3.36 9.43 5.85
N ILE A 31 3.05 9.81 4.61
CA ILE A 31 1.68 9.87 4.10
C ILE A 31 0.99 8.55 4.45
N GLN A 32 0.07 8.61 5.41
CA GLN A 32 -0.77 7.47 5.75
C GLN A 32 -1.99 7.55 4.85
N TYR A 33 -2.16 6.53 4.01
CA TYR A 33 -3.41 6.42 3.28
C TYR A 33 -4.48 5.89 4.23
N PRO A 34 -5.72 6.43 4.17
CA PRO A 34 -6.82 5.85 4.89
C PRO A 34 -6.97 4.37 4.50
N PRO A 35 -7.15 3.47 5.48
CA PRO A 35 -7.27 2.04 5.21
C PRO A 35 -8.51 1.77 4.35
N ARG A 36 -8.35 1.00 3.27
CA ARG A 36 -9.40 0.66 2.30
C ARG A 36 -9.84 -0.80 2.47
N TYR A 37 -11.13 -1.08 2.30
CA TYR A 37 -11.66 -2.44 2.32
C TYR A 37 -11.06 -3.31 1.21
N LEU A 38 -10.64 -4.54 1.56
CA LEU A 38 -10.15 -5.54 0.60
C LEU A 38 -11.29 -6.46 0.18
N PHE A 39 -12.13 -6.00 -0.74
CA PHE A 39 -13.32 -6.73 -1.21
C PHE A 39 -13.05 -8.15 -1.73
N GLN A 40 -11.84 -8.42 -2.25
CA GLN A 40 -11.42 -9.77 -2.68
C GLN A 40 -11.32 -10.80 -1.55
N ARG A 41 -11.29 -10.34 -0.29
CA ARG A 41 -11.19 -11.17 0.91
C ARG A 41 -12.42 -11.03 1.81
N ALA A 42 -13.49 -10.42 1.29
CA ALA A 42 -14.73 -10.23 2.03
C ALA A 42 -15.44 -11.58 2.22
N ASP A 43 -16.00 -11.79 3.41
CA ASP A 43 -17.02 -12.80 3.62
C ASP A 43 -18.39 -12.20 3.26
N TRP A 44 -18.79 -12.35 2.00
CA TRP A 44 -20.06 -11.81 1.51
C TRP A 44 -21.28 -12.48 2.15
N GLY A 45 -21.15 -13.72 2.62
CA GLY A 45 -22.22 -14.44 3.30
C GLY A 45 -22.54 -13.80 4.64
N SER A 46 -21.52 -13.58 5.47
CA SER A 46 -21.68 -12.84 6.73
C SER A 46 -22.02 -11.37 6.50
N PHE A 47 -21.49 -10.74 5.46
CA PHE A 47 -21.83 -9.34 5.15
C PHE A 47 -23.34 -9.20 4.89
N MET A 48 -23.91 -10.08 4.07
CA MET A 48 -25.34 -10.06 3.75
C MET A 48 -26.23 -10.30 4.97
N GLN A 49 -25.78 -11.11 5.93
CA GLN A 49 -26.51 -11.32 7.18
C GLN A 49 -26.45 -10.11 8.12
N LEU A 50 -25.34 -9.38 8.12
CA LEU A 50 -25.11 -8.23 9.00
C LEU A 50 -25.58 -6.91 8.40
N ALA A 51 -25.63 -6.81 7.07
CA ALA A 51 -26.12 -5.65 6.32
C ALA A 51 -27.64 -5.71 6.13
N ASP A 52 -28.36 -6.13 7.18
CA ASP A 52 -29.81 -6.19 7.17
C ASP A 52 -30.37 -4.80 7.50
N ILE A 53 -31.15 -4.25 6.58
CA ILE A 53 -31.79 -2.94 6.73
C ILE A 53 -33.25 -3.18 7.08
N THR A 54 -33.61 -2.93 8.33
CA THR A 54 -34.99 -3.09 8.78
C THR A 54 -35.81 -1.83 8.51
N GLU A 55 -37.13 -2.00 8.36
CA GLU A 55 -38.09 -0.90 8.15
C GLU A 55 -37.96 0.17 9.23
N SER A 56 -37.78 -0.24 10.49
CA SER A 56 -37.58 0.65 11.64
C SER A 56 -36.37 1.59 11.53
N MET A 57 -35.34 1.22 10.76
CA MET A 57 -34.15 2.06 10.55
C MET A 57 -34.42 3.22 9.59
N VAL A 58 -35.43 3.08 8.74
CA VAL A 58 -35.79 4.04 7.69
C VAL A 58 -37.08 4.80 8.04
N SER A 59 -37.90 4.27 8.95
CA SER A 59 -39.10 4.93 9.50
C SER A 59 -38.78 5.98 10.56
N THR A 60 -37.82 6.88 10.29
CA THR A 60 -37.54 8.05 11.15
C THR A 60 -38.19 9.31 10.59
N ALA A 61 -38.52 10.27 11.46
CA ALA A 61 -39.14 11.52 11.05
C ALA A 61 -38.16 12.44 10.27
N ASP A 62 -36.86 12.30 10.53
CA ASP A 62 -35.80 13.00 9.81
C ASP A 62 -35.13 12.06 8.79
N ILE A 63 -35.08 12.50 7.53
CA ILE A 63 -34.41 11.78 6.45
C ILE A 63 -32.89 11.66 6.68
N THR A 64 -32.29 12.65 7.35
CA THR A 64 -30.87 12.66 7.67
C THR A 64 -30.54 11.52 8.64
N GLU A 65 -31.41 11.32 9.62
CA GLU A 65 -31.32 10.23 10.60
C GLU A 65 -31.49 8.86 9.94
N ALA A 66 -32.48 8.70 9.05
CA ALA A 66 -32.68 7.46 8.28
C ALA A 66 -31.44 7.11 7.46
N VAL A 67 -30.87 8.09 6.75
CA VAL A 67 -29.66 7.90 5.95
C VAL A 67 -28.48 7.51 6.83
N GLN A 68 -28.31 8.15 7.99
CA GLN A 68 -27.22 7.85 8.90
C GLN A 68 -27.33 6.42 9.47
N ASN A 69 -28.54 5.98 9.83
CA ASN A 69 -28.80 4.62 10.31
C ASN A 69 -28.43 3.56 9.27
N VAL A 70 -28.80 3.77 8.01
CA VAL A 70 -28.43 2.87 6.91
C VAL A 70 -26.93 2.86 6.68
N VAL A 71 -26.29 4.03 6.66
CA VAL A 71 -24.84 4.16 6.48
C VAL A 71 -24.08 3.44 7.59
N ASP A 72 -24.52 3.57 8.83
CA ASP A 72 -23.85 2.93 9.98
C ASP A 72 -24.06 1.42 10.00
N CYS A 73 -25.23 0.92 9.58
CA CYS A 73 -25.45 -0.52 9.38
C CYS A 73 -24.47 -1.09 8.34
N LEU A 74 -24.41 -0.48 7.16
CA LEU A 74 -23.51 -0.93 6.08
C LEU A 74 -22.04 -0.83 6.49
N ARG A 75 -21.67 0.24 7.21
CA ARG A 75 -20.31 0.43 7.72
C ARG A 75 -19.96 -0.63 8.76
N ASN A 76 -20.83 -0.91 9.71
CA ASN A 76 -20.62 -1.93 10.74
C ASN A 76 -20.54 -3.33 10.12
N ALA A 77 -21.41 -3.66 9.17
CA ALA A 77 -21.33 -4.93 8.44
C ALA A 77 -20.00 -5.06 7.69
N ALA A 78 -19.55 -3.99 7.01
CA ALA A 78 -18.28 -3.98 6.29
C ALA A 78 -17.08 -4.12 7.24
N ASP A 79 -17.10 -3.45 8.38
CA ASP A 79 -16.02 -3.49 9.38
C ASP A 79 -15.85 -4.86 10.02
N ASN A 80 -16.95 -5.62 10.19
CA ASN A 80 -16.92 -6.95 10.77
C ASN A 80 -16.54 -8.07 9.78
N THR A 81 -16.77 -7.85 8.47
CA THR A 81 -16.68 -8.94 7.47
C THR A 81 -15.64 -8.70 6.37
N ILE A 82 -15.17 -7.47 6.22
CA ILE A 82 -14.21 -7.09 5.20
C ILE A 82 -12.93 -6.56 5.83
N ILE A 83 -11.85 -7.32 5.67
CA ILE A 83 -10.53 -6.92 6.16
C ILE A 83 -10.11 -5.61 5.48
N LYS A 84 -9.78 -4.59 6.27
CA LYS A 84 -9.17 -3.35 5.78
C LYS A 84 -7.68 -3.55 5.45
N CYS A 85 -7.21 -2.88 4.41
CA CYS A 85 -5.80 -2.87 4.06
C CYS A 85 -4.99 -2.10 5.11
N SER A 86 -3.70 -2.46 5.25
CA SER A 86 -2.83 -1.73 6.16
C SER A 86 -2.66 -0.29 5.66
N PRO A 87 -2.82 0.73 6.53
CA PRO A 87 -2.60 2.14 6.18
C PRO A 87 -1.11 2.44 5.92
N ARG A 88 -0.23 1.50 6.27
CA ARG A 88 1.19 1.61 5.99
C ARG A 88 1.43 1.43 4.51
N LEU A 89 2.15 2.39 3.92
CA LEU A 89 2.74 2.25 2.59
C LEU A 89 3.35 0.85 2.46
N ARG A 90 2.85 0.06 1.50
CA ARG A 90 3.48 -1.22 1.18
C ARG A 90 4.89 -0.86 0.72
N LYS A 91 5.90 -1.12 1.57
CA LYS A 91 7.30 -1.12 1.15
C LYS A 91 7.35 -1.94 -0.13
N PHE A 92 7.70 -1.28 -1.23
CA PHE A 92 7.61 -1.87 -2.56
C PHE A 92 8.24 -3.26 -2.54
N ARG A 93 7.46 -4.27 -2.93
CA ARG A 93 8.00 -5.61 -3.07
C ARG A 93 8.89 -5.57 -4.30
N ARG A 94 10.21 -5.45 -4.09
CA ARG A 94 11.17 -5.72 -5.15
C ARG A 94 10.74 -7.04 -5.82
N PRO A 95 10.64 -7.14 -7.15
CA PRO A 95 10.11 -8.34 -7.82
C PRO A 95 10.78 -9.65 -7.37
N ARG A 96 12.07 -9.56 -7.01
CA ARG A 96 12.89 -10.63 -6.42
C ARG A 96 12.57 -11.02 -4.95
N TRP A 97 11.65 -10.34 -4.28
CA TRP A 97 11.35 -10.54 -2.85
C TRP A 97 10.11 -11.42 -2.67
N ASN A 98 10.33 -12.72 -2.48
CA ASN A 98 9.30 -13.73 -2.30
C ASN A 98 9.20 -14.23 -0.84
N GLU A 99 8.33 -15.20 -0.59
CA GLU A 99 8.13 -15.84 0.72
C GLU A 99 9.40 -16.44 1.28
N ALA A 100 10.11 -17.24 0.48
CA ALA A 100 11.39 -17.81 0.87
C ALA A 100 12.43 -16.75 1.30
N CYS A 101 12.47 -15.58 0.64
CA CYS A 101 13.31 -14.46 1.07
C CYS A 101 12.87 -13.87 2.42
N ARG A 102 11.55 -13.79 2.68
CA ARG A 102 11.02 -13.32 3.98
C ARG A 102 11.38 -14.29 5.10
N ASP A 103 11.15 -15.58 4.88
CA ASP A 103 11.31 -16.60 5.91
C ASP A 103 12.78 -16.81 6.24
N SER A 104 13.64 -16.89 5.22
CA SER A 104 15.09 -16.99 5.44
C SER A 104 15.67 -15.76 6.13
N ARG A 105 15.17 -14.55 5.86
CA ARG A 105 15.57 -13.32 6.59
C ARG A 105 15.06 -13.33 8.02
N ARG A 106 13.84 -13.83 8.28
CA ARG A 106 13.28 -13.98 9.62
C ARG A 106 14.15 -14.93 10.45
N GLU A 107 14.53 -16.06 9.87
CA GLU A 107 15.37 -17.05 10.54
C GLU A 107 16.81 -16.56 10.77
N GLU A 108 17.42 -15.90 9.76
CA GLU A 108 18.71 -15.22 9.89
C GLU A 108 18.69 -14.24 11.09
N LYS A 109 17.63 -13.43 11.21
CA LYS A 109 17.47 -12.47 12.31
C LYS A 109 17.21 -13.15 13.66
N ARG A 110 16.44 -14.25 13.68
CA ARG A 110 16.18 -15.04 14.90
C ARG A 110 17.49 -15.57 15.47
N LEU A 111 18.30 -16.23 14.63
CA LEU A 111 19.57 -16.81 15.04
C LEU A 111 20.62 -15.75 15.38
N TRP A 112 20.62 -14.60 14.68
CA TRP A 112 21.41 -13.43 15.08
C TRP A 112 21.09 -12.97 16.50
N ASN A 113 19.79 -12.83 16.83
CA ASN A 113 19.36 -12.39 18.15
C ASN A 113 19.76 -13.38 19.25
N ILE A 114 19.69 -14.69 18.98
CA ILE A 114 20.13 -15.75 19.90
C ILE A 114 21.64 -15.65 20.11
N PHE A 115 22.44 -15.62 19.05
CA PHE A 115 23.89 -15.49 19.14
C PHE A 115 24.32 -14.21 19.87
N ARG A 116 23.65 -13.09 19.60
CA ARG A 116 23.93 -11.81 20.26
C ARG A 116 23.66 -11.84 21.76
N ARG A 117 22.64 -12.59 22.21
CA ARG A 117 22.34 -12.76 23.64
C ARG A 117 23.23 -13.82 24.30
N TYR A 118 23.56 -14.88 23.56
CA TYR A 118 24.29 -16.04 24.04
C TYR A 118 25.41 -16.41 23.05
N PRO A 119 26.61 -15.82 23.18
CA PRO A 119 27.68 -15.93 22.18
C PRO A 119 28.46 -17.25 22.29
N THR A 120 27.76 -18.38 22.14
CA THR A 120 28.38 -19.71 22.08
C THR A 120 28.84 -20.05 20.67
N THR A 121 29.81 -20.97 20.54
CA THR A 121 30.30 -21.47 19.25
C THR A 121 29.18 -22.08 18.41
N GLU A 122 28.28 -22.84 19.03
CA GLU A 122 27.12 -23.44 18.38
C GLU A 122 26.18 -22.38 17.79
N ASN A 123 25.86 -21.34 18.56
CA ASN A 123 25.01 -20.24 18.11
C ASN A 123 25.67 -19.45 16.98
N HIS A 124 26.99 -19.25 17.03
CA HIS A 124 27.75 -18.61 15.96
C HIS A 124 27.69 -19.43 14.65
N VAL A 125 27.88 -20.75 14.73
CA VAL A 125 27.78 -21.67 13.59
C VAL A 125 26.36 -21.68 13.02
N ALA A 126 25.34 -21.76 13.87
CA ALA A 126 23.93 -21.73 13.46
C ALA A 126 23.60 -20.42 12.71
N PHE A 127 23.99 -19.27 13.26
CA PHE A 127 23.84 -17.97 12.61
C PHE A 127 24.56 -17.92 11.26
N LYS A 128 25.82 -18.38 11.18
CA LYS A 128 26.57 -18.40 9.90
C LYS A 128 25.90 -19.27 8.85
N ARG A 129 25.37 -20.44 9.21
CA ARG A 129 24.61 -21.33 8.31
C ARG A 129 23.36 -20.63 7.77
N ALA A 130 22.56 -20.03 8.65
CA ALA A 130 21.35 -19.31 8.24
C ALA A 130 21.66 -18.08 7.38
N LYS A 131 22.72 -17.33 7.71
CA LYS A 131 23.21 -16.20 6.90
C LYS A 131 23.60 -16.64 5.49
N ALA A 132 24.34 -17.75 5.36
CA ALA A 132 24.71 -18.33 4.07
C ALA A 132 23.48 -18.80 3.28
N LEU A 133 22.52 -19.46 3.93
CA LEU A 133 21.27 -19.90 3.32
C LEU A 133 20.43 -18.72 2.81
N ALA A 134 20.23 -17.69 3.64
CA ALA A 134 19.50 -16.48 3.26
C ALA A 134 20.18 -15.75 2.09
N ARG A 135 21.52 -15.70 2.05
CA ARG A 135 22.27 -15.19 0.89
C ARG A 135 22.00 -16.01 -0.38
N ARG A 136 22.03 -17.35 -0.30
CA ARG A 136 21.74 -18.25 -1.43
C ARG A 136 20.32 -18.05 -1.97
N ILE A 137 19.33 -18.03 -1.08
CA ILE A 137 17.92 -17.84 -1.44
C ILE A 137 17.71 -16.49 -2.11
N ARG A 138 18.24 -15.39 -1.54
CA ARG A 138 18.14 -14.05 -2.15
C ARG A 138 18.74 -14.01 -3.56
N ARG A 139 19.91 -14.62 -3.78
CA ARG A 139 20.55 -14.70 -5.11
C ARG A 139 19.73 -15.52 -6.09
N ARG A 140 19.19 -16.67 -5.66
CA ARG A 140 18.32 -17.52 -6.49
C ARG A 140 17.05 -16.77 -6.89
N SER A 141 16.32 -16.21 -5.93
CA SER A 141 15.08 -15.46 -6.21
C SER A 141 15.32 -14.26 -7.14
N GLN A 142 16.47 -13.59 -7.04
CA GLN A 142 16.84 -12.53 -7.98
C GLN A 142 17.04 -13.06 -9.40
N ARG A 143 17.76 -14.17 -9.54
CA ARG A 143 18.00 -14.80 -10.84
C ARG A 143 16.69 -15.27 -11.47
N ASP A 144 15.88 -16.01 -10.73
CA ASP A 144 14.63 -16.60 -11.23
C ASP A 144 13.64 -15.49 -11.62
N SER A 145 13.55 -14.42 -10.81
CA SER A 145 12.75 -13.24 -11.16
C SER A 145 13.23 -12.56 -12.43
N TRP A 146 14.54 -12.52 -12.69
CA TRP A 146 15.10 -11.92 -13.90
C TRP A 146 14.84 -12.80 -15.13
N ILE A 147 15.05 -14.11 -15.01
CA ILE A 147 14.75 -15.08 -16.06
C ILE A 147 13.27 -14.97 -16.44
N ASN A 148 12.36 -15.04 -15.48
CA ASN A 148 10.93 -14.93 -15.73
C ASN A 148 10.54 -13.59 -16.40
N PHE A 149 11.21 -12.50 -16.01
CA PHE A 149 11.00 -11.21 -16.65
C PHE A 149 11.41 -11.25 -18.12
N VAL A 150 12.64 -11.67 -18.42
CA VAL A 150 13.14 -11.76 -19.80
C VAL A 150 12.28 -12.70 -20.64
N SER A 151 11.91 -13.87 -20.12
CA SER A 151 11.05 -14.83 -20.79
C SER A 151 9.62 -14.32 -21.07
N SER A 152 9.16 -13.30 -20.34
CA SER A 152 7.84 -12.68 -20.55
C SER A 152 7.84 -11.57 -21.59
N ILE A 153 8.99 -11.20 -22.16
CA ILE A 153 9.11 -10.18 -23.21
C ILE A 153 8.72 -10.82 -24.55
N THR A 154 7.68 -10.27 -25.16
CA THR A 154 7.16 -10.70 -26.47
C THR A 154 7.27 -9.55 -27.48
N SER A 155 7.04 -9.84 -28.77
CA SER A 155 6.96 -8.81 -29.83
C SER A 155 5.86 -7.77 -29.58
N SER A 156 4.82 -8.12 -28.83
CA SER A 156 3.74 -7.22 -28.41
C SER A 156 4.06 -6.39 -27.16
N THR A 157 5.22 -6.59 -26.52
CA THR A 157 5.60 -5.83 -25.33
C THR A 157 6.06 -4.42 -25.71
N SER A 158 5.28 -3.41 -25.34
CA SER A 158 5.63 -2.01 -25.61
C SER A 158 6.91 -1.56 -24.89
N SER A 159 7.67 -0.64 -25.50
CA SER A 159 8.87 -0.04 -24.90
C SER A 159 8.56 0.59 -23.53
N LYS A 160 7.37 1.19 -23.35
CA LYS A 160 6.91 1.75 -22.07
C LYS A 160 6.83 0.70 -20.98
N GLN A 161 6.23 -0.46 -21.27
CA GLN A 161 6.11 -1.57 -20.31
C GLN A 161 7.49 -2.17 -19.99
N LEU A 162 8.35 -2.30 -20.99
CA LEU A 162 9.73 -2.79 -20.82
C LEU A 162 10.51 -1.87 -19.88
N TRP A 163 10.54 -0.57 -20.16
CA TRP A 163 11.23 0.42 -19.32
C TRP A 163 10.64 0.51 -17.90
N LYS A 164 9.32 0.39 -17.74
CA LYS A 164 8.68 0.34 -16.42
C LYS A 164 9.21 -0.84 -15.59
N ARG A 165 9.34 -2.02 -16.19
CA ARG A 165 9.84 -3.23 -15.51
C ARG A 165 11.35 -3.16 -15.22
N VAL A 166 12.16 -2.63 -16.14
CA VAL A 166 13.60 -2.40 -15.92
C VAL A 166 13.83 -1.43 -14.76
N LYS A 167 13.12 -0.30 -14.73
CA LYS A 167 13.16 0.67 -13.64
C LYS A 167 12.76 0.03 -12.29
N ALA A 168 11.70 -0.78 -12.28
CA ALA A 168 11.27 -1.51 -11.09
C ALA A 168 12.31 -2.54 -10.60
N ALA A 169 13.01 -3.24 -11.51
CA ALA A 169 14.08 -4.17 -11.15
C ALA A 169 15.28 -3.46 -10.50
N ASN A 170 15.62 -2.27 -10.99
CA ASN A 170 16.67 -1.42 -10.43
C ASN A 170 16.24 -0.65 -9.16
N GLY A 171 14.95 -0.73 -8.79
CA GLY A 171 14.41 0.01 -7.65
C GLY A 171 14.25 1.52 -7.91
N ILE A 172 14.34 1.95 -9.17
CA ILE A 172 14.16 3.33 -9.63
C ILE A 172 12.68 3.52 -10.01
N TYR A 173 11.78 3.14 -9.10
CA TYR A 173 10.35 3.30 -9.32
C TYR A 173 9.84 4.48 -8.52
N HIS A 174 9.37 5.50 -9.22
CA HIS A 174 8.61 6.60 -8.63
C HIS A 174 7.15 6.19 -8.52
N GLU A 175 6.55 6.38 -7.34
CA GLU A 175 5.10 6.42 -7.23
C GLU A 175 4.60 7.49 -8.21
N PHE A 176 3.57 7.14 -8.97
CA PHE A 176 2.95 8.09 -9.87
C PHE A 176 2.25 9.14 -9.01
N SER A 177 2.92 10.27 -8.81
CA SER A 177 2.31 11.50 -8.37
C SER A 177 1.87 12.25 -9.61
N ILE A 178 0.71 12.91 -9.58
CA ILE A 178 0.38 13.97 -10.53
C ILE A 178 1.17 15.17 -10.02
N PRO A 179 2.33 15.51 -10.61
CA PRO A 179 3.16 16.58 -10.05
C PRO A 179 2.50 17.94 -10.26
N VAL A 180 1.72 18.06 -11.33
CA VAL A 180 1.09 19.31 -11.77
C VAL A 180 -0.20 18.98 -12.52
N LEU A 181 -1.28 19.71 -12.23
CA LEU A 181 -2.54 19.70 -12.98
C LEU A 181 -2.78 21.08 -13.58
N ASN A 182 -3.04 21.13 -14.89
CA ASN A 182 -3.38 22.38 -15.58
C ASN A 182 -4.87 22.44 -15.86
N THR A 183 -5.51 23.52 -15.45
CA THR A 183 -6.94 23.78 -15.67
C THR A 183 -7.07 25.13 -16.35
N GLY A 184 -7.24 25.13 -17.68
CA GLY A 184 -7.16 26.35 -18.48
C GLY A 184 -5.79 27.02 -18.36
N ASN A 185 -5.75 28.23 -17.81
CA ASN A 185 -4.53 29.02 -17.58
C ASN A 185 -3.94 28.87 -16.16
N VAL A 186 -4.54 28.04 -15.30
CA VAL A 186 -4.09 27.85 -13.92
C VAL A 186 -3.34 26.53 -13.78
N THR A 187 -2.21 26.58 -13.08
CA THR A 187 -1.34 25.44 -12.81
C THR A 187 -1.37 25.12 -11.33
N HIS A 188 -1.87 23.94 -10.97
CA HIS A 188 -1.91 23.43 -9.60
C HIS A 188 -0.76 22.46 -9.35
N SER A 189 0.07 22.73 -8.35
CA SER A 189 1.17 21.84 -7.92
C SER A 189 0.98 21.27 -6.51
N ASP A 190 0.06 21.84 -5.73
CA ASP A 190 -0.27 21.33 -4.39
C ASP A 190 -1.22 20.13 -4.47
N PRO A 191 -0.96 19.01 -3.76
CA PRO A 191 -1.80 17.81 -3.82
C PRO A 191 -3.27 18.05 -3.40
N LEU A 192 -3.53 18.93 -2.43
CA LEU A 192 -4.89 19.24 -1.98
C LEU A 192 -5.62 20.02 -3.06
N GLU A 193 -4.98 21.02 -3.67
CA GLU A 193 -5.55 21.77 -4.78
C GLU A 193 -5.83 20.88 -5.99
N ILE A 194 -4.88 20.03 -6.39
CA ILE A 194 -5.07 19.06 -7.48
C ILE A 194 -6.29 18.17 -7.20
N THR A 195 -6.44 17.70 -5.96
CA THR A 195 -7.55 16.84 -5.55
C THR A 195 -8.89 17.58 -5.59
N ASN A 196 -8.93 18.81 -5.07
CA ASN A 196 -10.14 19.64 -5.08
C ASN A 196 -10.57 20.00 -6.51
N THR A 197 -9.62 20.37 -7.37
CA THR A 197 -9.87 20.68 -8.77
C THR A 197 -10.45 19.48 -9.52
N LEU A 198 -9.89 18.28 -9.31
CA LEU A 198 -10.47 17.05 -9.85
C LEU A 198 -11.89 16.79 -9.29
N GLY A 199 -12.09 17.01 -7.99
CA GLY A 199 -13.40 16.89 -7.33
C GLY A 199 -14.46 17.82 -7.93
N HIS A 200 -14.13 19.09 -8.15
CA HIS A 200 -15.01 20.06 -8.79
C HIS A 200 -15.35 19.67 -10.23
N ALA A 201 -14.36 19.22 -11.01
CA ALA A 201 -14.61 18.75 -12.38
C ALA A 201 -15.57 17.54 -12.40
N PHE A 202 -15.39 16.56 -11.50
CA PHE A 202 -16.31 15.43 -11.39
C PHE A 202 -17.71 15.82 -10.92
N ALA A 203 -17.82 16.75 -9.96
CA ALA A 203 -19.09 17.29 -9.51
C ALA A 203 -19.83 18.00 -10.64
N GLN A 204 -19.13 18.80 -11.46
CA GLN A 204 -19.71 19.49 -12.61
C GLN A 204 -20.21 18.51 -13.67
N VAL A 205 -19.44 17.48 -14.02
CA VAL A 205 -19.86 16.44 -14.97
C VAL A 205 -21.07 15.66 -14.43
N SER A 206 -21.15 15.49 -13.11
CA SER A 206 -22.24 14.77 -12.45
C SER A 206 -23.43 15.64 -12.07
N ALA A 207 -23.36 16.95 -12.36
CA ALA A 207 -24.41 17.92 -12.05
C ALA A 207 -25.68 17.61 -12.86
N THR A 208 -26.84 17.97 -12.30
CA THR A 208 -28.13 17.70 -12.95
C THR A 208 -28.20 18.31 -14.35
N ASP A 209 -27.58 19.47 -14.53
CA ASP A 209 -27.51 20.24 -15.77
C ASP A 209 -26.66 19.56 -16.86
N SER A 210 -25.86 18.57 -16.49
CA SER A 210 -25.02 17.79 -17.41
C SER A 210 -25.73 16.54 -17.95
N TYR A 211 -26.93 16.20 -17.44
CA TYR A 211 -27.73 15.08 -17.96
C TYR A 211 -28.71 15.52 -19.04
N SER A 212 -29.16 14.58 -19.88
CA SER A 212 -30.18 14.86 -20.88
C SER A 212 -31.52 15.22 -20.23
N PRO A 213 -32.35 16.07 -20.90
CA PRO A 213 -33.67 16.43 -20.40
C PRO A 213 -34.55 15.20 -20.09
N ASP A 214 -34.45 14.16 -20.92
CA ASP A 214 -35.18 12.90 -20.75
C ASP A 214 -34.80 12.17 -19.45
N PHE A 215 -33.50 12.14 -19.11
CA PHE A 215 -33.02 11.53 -17.88
C PHE A 215 -33.42 12.36 -16.65
N VAL A 216 -33.36 13.69 -16.74
CA VAL A 216 -33.77 14.60 -15.66
C VAL A 216 -35.26 14.45 -15.36
N ALA A 217 -36.11 14.29 -16.40
CA ALA A 217 -37.54 14.07 -16.23
C ALA A 217 -37.86 12.75 -15.49
N ILE A 218 -37.07 11.70 -15.69
CA ILE A 218 -37.21 10.43 -14.96
C ILE A 218 -36.69 10.57 -13.52
N LYS A 219 -35.58 11.27 -13.32
CA LYS A 219 -34.95 11.45 -11.99
C LYS A 219 -35.81 12.28 -11.02
N ASN A 220 -36.55 13.25 -11.54
CA ASN A 220 -37.40 14.15 -10.75
C ASN A 220 -38.83 13.62 -10.53
N ARG A 221 -39.13 12.42 -11.04
CA ARG A 221 -40.44 11.78 -10.91
C ARG A 221 -40.45 10.84 -9.71
#